data_AF-A0A0Q8J4K8-F1
#
_entry.id   AF-A0A0Q8J4K8-F1
#
_cell.length_a   1.000
_cell.length_b   1.000
_cell.length_c   1.000
_cell.angle_alpha   90.00
_cell.angle_beta   90.00
_cell.angle_gamma   90.00
#
_symmetry.space_group_name_H-M   'P 1'
#
loop_
_entity.id
_entity.type
_entity.pdbx_description
1 polymer ?
#
loop_
_entity_poly.entity_id
_entity_poly.type
_entity_poly.pdbx_seq_one_letter_code
_entity_poly.pdbx_strand_id
1 'polypeptide(L)'
;MEVPEHLWRHPTAAALERLAARFGFVADPSMQDPEAEWADSGRIDEFLAVYEAGELGEDERFLLMTVVLNSFEFADRALAHWPQWPRTLHLLERDIAIHIHSVLYFAGPGGGERNWRIGPDLWAIAARHAAAFGYVLSFQDESSCLPPDRS
;
A
#
# COMPACT_ATOMS: atom_id res chain seq x y z
N MET A 1 -11.50 8.88 3.09
CA MET A 1 -10.33 9.73 3.29
C MET A 1 -9.71 9.85 1.92
N GLU A 2 -9.62 11.06 1.40
CA GLU A 2 -8.89 11.30 0.16
C GLU A 2 -7.43 11.59 0.53
N VAL A 3 -6.50 11.02 -0.22
CA VAL A 3 -5.08 11.35 -0.07
C VAL A 3 -4.93 12.84 -0.44
N PRO A 4 -4.27 13.68 0.38
CA PRO A 4 -4.00 15.06 0.00
C PRO A 4 -3.23 15.14 -1.31
N GLU A 5 -3.61 16.05 -2.21
CA GLU A 5 -3.02 16.16 -3.56
C GLU A 5 -1.49 16.35 -3.53
N HIS A 6 -0.96 17.09 -2.54
CA HIS A 6 0.48 17.30 -2.40
C HIS A 6 1.27 16.03 -2.03
N LEU A 7 0.57 14.95 -1.67
CA LEU A 7 1.14 13.64 -1.36
C LEU A 7 0.86 12.62 -2.46
N TRP A 8 0.19 12.99 -3.56
CA TRP A 8 -0.07 12.07 -4.66
C TRP A 8 1.21 11.61 -5.31
N ARG A 9 1.30 10.30 -5.57
CA ARG A 9 2.41 9.69 -6.27
C ARG A 9 1.88 8.58 -7.17
N HIS A 10 2.39 8.55 -8.39
CA HIS A 10 2.04 7.54 -9.38
C HIS A 10 3.31 6.87 -9.91
N PRO A 11 3.23 5.61 -10.36
CA PRO A 11 4.34 4.97 -11.04
C PRO A 11 4.76 5.75 -12.29
N THR A 12 6.06 5.82 -12.55
CA THR A 12 6.56 6.39 -13.81
C THR A 12 6.69 5.31 -14.88
N ALA A 13 6.54 5.69 -16.15
CA ALA A 13 6.71 4.75 -17.27
C ALA A 13 8.08 4.04 -17.23
N ALA A 14 9.13 4.76 -16.86
CA ALA A 14 10.48 4.19 -16.76
C ALA A 14 10.61 3.18 -15.61
N ALA A 15 9.92 3.39 -14.48
CA ALA A 15 9.87 2.41 -13.39
C ALA A 15 9.08 1.16 -13.78
N LEU A 16 7.94 1.35 -14.47
CA LEU A 16 7.13 0.25 -15.01
C LEU A 16 7.96 -0.62 -15.95
N GLU A 17 8.62 -0.02 -16.95
CA GLU A 17 9.47 -0.74 -17.90
C GLU A 17 10.60 -1.51 -17.22
N ARG A 18 11.32 -0.87 -16.28
CA ARG A 18 12.45 -1.50 -15.60
C ARG A 18 12.03 -2.64 -14.69
N LEU A 19 10.95 -2.48 -13.92
CA LEU A 19 10.46 -3.57 -13.07
C LEU A 19 9.86 -4.71 -13.89
N ALA A 20 9.11 -4.40 -14.96
CA ALA A 20 8.59 -5.41 -15.86
C ALA A 20 9.72 -6.24 -16.48
N ALA A 21 10.78 -5.59 -16.98
CA ALA A 21 11.95 -6.27 -17.50
C ALA A 21 12.67 -7.12 -16.43
N ARG A 22 12.80 -6.61 -15.19
CA ARG A 22 13.51 -7.29 -14.11
C ARG A 22 12.78 -8.56 -13.65
N PHE A 23 11.47 -8.47 -13.46
CA PHE A 23 10.66 -9.55 -12.89
C PHE A 23 9.94 -10.40 -13.94
N GLY A 24 10.10 -10.07 -15.22
CA GLY A 24 9.44 -10.76 -16.33
C GLY A 24 7.93 -10.50 -16.39
N PHE A 25 7.47 -9.34 -15.91
CA PHE A 25 6.05 -8.98 -16.02
C PHE A 25 5.68 -8.56 -17.44
N VAL A 26 4.41 -8.74 -17.78
CA VAL A 26 3.82 -8.12 -18.97
C VAL A 26 3.52 -6.66 -18.63
N ALA A 27 4.08 -5.74 -19.41
CA ALA A 27 3.70 -4.33 -19.38
C ALA A 27 2.84 -4.03 -20.61
N ASP A 28 1.55 -3.79 -20.40
CA ASP A 28 0.63 -3.37 -21.45
C ASP A 28 0.18 -1.92 -21.17
N PRO A 29 0.31 -0.98 -22.13
CA PRO A 29 -0.13 0.40 -21.96
C PRO A 29 -1.62 0.59 -21.64
N SER A 30 -2.45 -0.44 -21.83
CA SER A 30 -3.87 -0.42 -21.52
C SER A 30 -4.20 -0.89 -20.09
N MET A 31 -3.22 -1.44 -19.35
CA MET A 31 -3.37 -1.78 -17.94
C MET A 31 -3.77 -0.54 -17.15
N GLN A 32 -4.80 -0.68 -16.32
CA GLN A 32 -5.26 0.41 -15.46
C GLN A 32 -4.40 0.49 -14.20
N ASP A 33 -4.16 -0.65 -13.54
CA ASP A 33 -3.42 -0.76 -12.29
C ASP A 33 -2.34 -1.87 -12.38
N PRO A 34 -1.21 -1.62 -13.05
CA PRO A 34 -0.16 -2.63 -13.23
C PRO A 34 0.32 -3.25 -11.90
N GLU A 35 0.41 -2.47 -10.83
CA GLU A 35 0.78 -2.94 -9.49
C GLU A 35 -0.15 -4.02 -8.92
N ALA A 36 -1.44 -3.96 -9.26
CA ALA A 36 -2.44 -4.93 -8.83
C ALA A 36 -2.38 -6.17 -9.71
N GLU A 37 -2.16 -6.01 -11.02
CA GLU A 37 -2.02 -7.12 -11.97
C GLU A 37 -0.71 -7.90 -11.78
N TRP A 38 0.36 -7.25 -11.35
CA TRP A 38 1.66 -7.87 -11.06
C TRP A 38 1.74 -8.49 -9.66
N ALA A 39 0.70 -8.31 -8.85
CA ALA A 39 0.65 -8.85 -7.49
C ALA A 39 0.75 -10.38 -7.50
N ASP A 40 1.70 -10.91 -6.75
CA ASP A 40 1.95 -12.34 -6.65
C ASP A 40 2.47 -12.70 -5.26
N SER A 41 1.60 -13.31 -4.44
CA SER A 41 1.94 -13.71 -3.07
C SER A 41 3.06 -14.77 -3.02
N GLY A 42 3.29 -15.52 -4.11
CA GLY A 42 4.37 -16.50 -4.22
C GLY A 42 5.76 -15.90 -4.43
N ARG A 43 5.84 -14.60 -4.77
CA ARG A 43 7.09 -13.90 -5.11
C ARG A 43 7.48 -12.81 -4.09
N ILE A 44 6.76 -12.69 -2.97
CA ILE A 44 7.01 -11.65 -1.96
C ILE A 44 8.47 -11.64 -1.48
N ASP A 45 9.07 -12.79 -1.21
CA ASP A 45 10.48 -12.85 -0.77
C ASP A 45 11.45 -12.34 -1.84
N GLU A 46 11.17 -12.62 -3.11
CA GLU A 46 11.94 -12.10 -4.24
C GLU A 46 11.82 -10.57 -4.34
N PHE A 47 10.59 -10.05 -4.24
CA PHE A 47 10.32 -8.62 -4.29
C PHE A 47 11.02 -7.87 -3.15
N LEU A 48 10.91 -8.37 -1.92
CA LEU A 48 11.55 -7.76 -0.75
C LEU A 48 13.08 -7.82 -0.85
N ALA A 49 13.64 -8.95 -1.31
CA ALA A 49 15.08 -9.08 -1.51
C ALA A 49 15.62 -8.02 -2.49
N VAL A 50 14.91 -7.78 -3.60
CA VAL A 50 15.29 -6.72 -4.56
C VAL A 50 15.12 -5.33 -3.96
N TYR A 51 14.04 -5.08 -3.22
CA TYR A 51 13.79 -3.81 -2.55
C TYR A 51 14.93 -3.44 -1.58
N GLU A 52 15.42 -4.42 -0.81
CA GLU A 52 16.47 -4.23 0.20
C GLU A 52 17.89 -4.23 -0.35
N ALA A 53 18.12 -4.71 -1.56
CA ALA A 53 19.43 -4.70 -2.20
C ALA A 53 19.99 -3.28 -2.43
N GLY A 54 19.12 -2.26 -2.41
CA GLY A 54 19.51 -0.85 -2.56
C GLY A 54 19.84 -0.43 -3.99
N GLU A 55 19.53 -1.28 -4.97
CA GLU A 55 19.78 -1.03 -6.39
C GLU A 55 18.68 -0.18 -7.06
N LEU A 56 17.53 -0.04 -6.41
CA LEU A 56 16.35 0.63 -6.96
C LEU A 56 16.35 2.13 -6.72
N GLY A 57 15.95 2.90 -7.73
CA GLY A 57 15.59 4.30 -7.58
C GLY A 57 14.28 4.50 -6.80
N GLU A 58 13.95 5.74 -6.44
CA GLU A 58 12.74 6.04 -5.67
C GLU A 58 11.44 5.59 -6.34
N ASP A 59 11.29 5.82 -7.65
CA ASP A 59 10.07 5.44 -8.37
C ASP A 59 9.91 3.91 -8.46
N GLU A 60 11.01 3.18 -8.59
CA GLU A 60 11.01 1.72 -8.59
C GLU A 60 10.70 1.16 -7.21
N ARG A 61 11.22 1.80 -6.15
CA ARG A 61 10.86 1.44 -4.76
C ARG A 61 9.38 1.67 -4.51
N PHE A 62 8.86 2.84 -4.90
CA PHE A 62 7.44 3.16 -4.78
C PHE A 62 6.56 2.12 -5.47
N LEU A 63 6.86 1.81 -6.74
CA LEU A 63 6.09 0.84 -7.51
C LEU A 63 6.22 -0.59 -6.95
N LEU A 64 7.44 -1.05 -6.67
CA LEU A 64 7.67 -2.41 -6.15
C LEU A 64 6.99 -2.62 -4.79
N MET A 65 7.05 -1.64 -3.90
CA MET A 65 6.36 -1.72 -2.62
C MET A 65 4.84 -1.77 -2.82
N THR A 66 4.31 -1.06 -3.79
CA THR A 66 2.87 -1.11 -4.11
C THR A 66 2.46 -2.48 -4.68
N VAL A 67 3.32 -3.14 -5.48
CA VAL A 67 3.13 -4.56 -5.89
C VAL A 67 3.12 -5.48 -4.67
N VAL A 68 4.06 -5.29 -3.72
CA VAL A 68 4.13 -6.08 -2.48
C VAL A 68 2.84 -5.91 -1.65
N LEU A 69 2.35 -4.69 -1.48
CA LEU A 69 1.09 -4.42 -0.77
C LEU A 69 -0.10 -5.12 -1.41
N ASN A 70 -0.26 -5.00 -2.73
CA ASN A 70 -1.31 -5.71 -3.47
C ASN A 70 -1.17 -7.24 -3.36
N SER A 71 0.06 -7.76 -3.31
CA SER A 71 0.33 -9.20 -3.15
C SER A 71 -0.20 -9.73 -1.81
N PHE A 72 -0.11 -8.93 -0.74
CA PHE A 72 -0.73 -9.27 0.56
C PHE A 72 -2.24 -9.09 0.56
N GLU A 73 -2.74 -8.05 -0.12
CA GLU A 73 -4.17 -7.77 -0.23
C GLU A 73 -4.91 -8.93 -0.90
N PHE A 74 -4.38 -9.43 -2.02
CA PHE A 74 -5.02 -10.48 -2.82
C PHE A 74 -4.65 -11.91 -2.41
N ALA A 75 -3.78 -12.11 -1.41
CA ALA A 75 -3.43 -13.44 -0.93
C ALA A 75 -4.67 -14.22 -0.40
N ASP A 76 -4.57 -15.54 -0.27
CA ASP A 76 -5.64 -16.39 0.30
C ASP A 76 -5.48 -16.64 1.81
N ARG A 77 -4.39 -16.12 2.40
CA ARG A 77 -3.96 -16.38 3.77
C ARG A 77 -3.95 -15.11 4.61
N ALA A 78 -4.38 -15.22 5.87
CA ALA A 78 -4.34 -14.15 6.86
C ALA A 78 -2.92 -13.59 7.07
N LEU A 79 -2.81 -12.25 7.21
CA LEU A 79 -1.54 -11.52 7.36
C LEU A 79 -0.66 -12.05 8.50
N ALA A 80 -1.27 -12.47 9.62
CA ALA A 80 -0.55 -13.04 10.77
C ALA A 80 0.27 -14.30 10.45
N HIS A 81 -0.02 -14.98 9.33
CA HIS A 81 0.72 -16.17 8.88
C HIS A 81 1.81 -15.87 7.85
N TRP A 82 2.05 -14.60 7.53
CA TRP A 82 3.10 -14.16 6.62
C TRP A 82 4.27 -13.57 7.41
N PRO A 83 5.41 -14.27 7.53
CA PRO A 83 6.58 -13.74 8.23
C PRO A 83 7.15 -12.47 7.56
N GLN A 84 6.85 -12.27 6.28
CA GLN A 84 7.25 -11.09 5.51
C GLN A 84 6.42 -9.84 5.86
N TRP A 85 5.25 -9.98 6.48
CA TRP A 85 4.37 -8.84 6.72
C TRP A 85 4.96 -7.81 7.71
N PRO A 86 5.46 -8.21 8.91
CA PRO A 86 6.14 -7.27 9.80
C PRO A 86 7.37 -6.60 9.16
N ARG A 87 8.10 -7.34 8.32
CA ARG A 87 9.24 -6.81 7.55
C ARG A 87 8.79 -5.73 6.56
N THR A 88 7.69 -5.97 5.86
CA THR A 88 7.09 -5.02 4.91
C THR A 88 6.66 -3.73 5.61
N LEU A 89 5.98 -3.84 6.76
CA LEU A 89 5.59 -2.69 7.58
C LEU A 89 6.81 -1.87 8.02
N HIS A 90 7.88 -2.54 8.45
CA HIS A 90 9.13 -1.87 8.81
C HIS A 90 9.75 -1.10 7.64
N LEU A 91 9.78 -1.70 6.44
CA LEU A 91 10.32 -1.04 5.24
C LEU A 91 9.48 0.16 4.80
N LEU A 92 8.15 0.05 4.88
CA LEU A 92 7.22 1.16 4.60
C LEU A 92 7.49 2.33 5.55
N GLU A 93 7.62 2.08 6.84
CA GLU A 93 7.84 3.12 7.84
C GLU A 93 9.24 3.72 7.75
N ARG A 94 10.27 2.91 7.46
CA ARG A 94 11.64 3.38 7.20
C ARG A 94 11.68 4.37 6.03
N ASP A 95 10.97 4.05 4.95
CA ASP A 95 10.99 4.82 3.70
C ASP A 95 9.69 5.62 3.51
N ILE A 96 9.07 6.07 4.61
CA ILE A 96 7.71 6.63 4.59
C ILE A 96 7.53 7.82 3.65
N ALA A 97 8.58 8.62 3.42
CA ALA A 97 8.54 9.74 2.47
C ALA A 97 8.25 9.28 1.02
N ILE A 98 8.63 8.05 0.67
CA ILE A 98 8.35 7.44 -0.64
C ILE A 98 6.91 6.90 -0.67
N HIS A 99 6.45 6.32 0.45
CA HIS A 99 5.26 5.46 0.50
C HIS A 99 4.02 6.09 1.12
N ILE A 100 4.09 7.32 1.62
CA ILE A 100 2.97 7.95 2.33
C ILE A 100 1.67 7.96 1.49
N HIS A 101 1.80 8.10 0.17
CA HIS A 101 0.69 7.94 -0.78
C HIS A 101 0.00 6.58 -0.62
N SER A 102 0.74 5.49 -0.83
CA SER A 102 0.21 4.12 -0.79
C SER A 102 -0.31 3.77 0.61
N VAL A 103 0.38 4.22 1.66
CA VAL A 103 -0.08 4.06 3.05
C VAL A 103 -1.45 4.71 3.25
N LEU A 104 -1.65 5.95 2.80
CA LEU A 104 -2.93 6.65 2.93
C LEU A 104 -4.02 6.06 2.04
N TYR A 105 -3.67 5.65 0.81
CA TYR A 105 -4.59 5.01 -0.12
C TYR A 105 -5.19 3.72 0.47
N PHE A 106 -4.32 2.82 0.92
CA PHE A 106 -4.75 1.52 1.46
C PHE A 106 -5.27 1.59 2.91
N ALA A 107 -4.88 2.58 3.71
CA ALA A 107 -5.50 2.82 5.02
C ALA A 107 -7.00 3.08 4.90
N GLY A 108 -7.42 3.69 3.78
CA GLY A 108 -8.81 3.96 3.46
C GLY A 108 -9.52 4.94 4.43
N PRO A 109 -10.77 5.33 4.13
CA PRO A 109 -11.61 6.06 5.08
C PRO A 109 -11.84 5.27 6.38
N GLY A 110 -11.59 5.90 7.53
CA GLY A 110 -12.10 5.44 8.83
C GLY A 110 -11.33 4.31 9.52
N GLY A 111 -10.24 3.78 8.94
CA GLY A 111 -9.37 2.80 9.60
C GLY A 111 -10.04 1.48 10.00
N GLY A 112 -11.26 1.23 9.54
CA GLY A 112 -12.03 0.03 9.84
C GLY A 112 -11.78 -1.10 8.84
N GLU A 113 -12.07 -2.33 9.26
CA GLU A 113 -11.93 -3.61 8.54
C GLU A 113 -12.64 -3.71 7.17
N ARG A 114 -13.20 -2.61 6.64
CA ARG A 114 -14.19 -2.64 5.55
C ARG A 114 -13.66 -2.35 4.14
N ASN A 115 -12.41 -1.95 3.95
CA ASN A 115 -11.92 -1.54 2.62
C ASN A 115 -10.80 -2.42 2.06
N TRP A 116 -9.75 -2.66 2.83
CA TRP A 116 -8.59 -3.45 2.40
C TRP A 116 -8.12 -4.30 3.57
N ARG A 117 -7.72 -5.54 3.31
CA ARG A 117 -7.16 -6.45 4.32
C ARG A 117 -5.96 -5.85 5.04
N ILE A 118 -5.09 -5.16 4.30
CA ILE A 118 -3.89 -4.50 4.85
C ILE A 118 -4.17 -3.16 5.55
N GLY A 119 -5.40 -2.64 5.38
CA GLY A 119 -5.78 -1.30 5.80
C GLY A 119 -5.56 -0.98 7.28
N PRO A 120 -5.91 -1.86 8.24
CA PRO A 120 -5.73 -1.57 9.67
C PRO A 120 -4.29 -1.24 10.07
N ASP A 121 -3.31 -2.00 9.58
CA ASP A 121 -1.89 -1.77 9.89
C ASP A 121 -1.36 -0.50 9.20
N LEU A 122 -1.80 -0.25 7.96
CA LEU A 122 -1.40 0.96 7.24
C LEU A 122 -2.04 2.22 7.81
N TRP A 123 -3.26 2.12 8.34
CA TRP A 123 -3.88 3.21 9.09
C TRP A 123 -3.06 3.53 10.35
N ALA A 124 -2.57 2.51 11.07
CA ALA A 124 -1.72 2.72 12.23
C ALA A 124 -0.40 3.43 11.88
N ILE A 125 0.20 3.12 10.73
CA ILE A 125 1.36 3.88 10.19
C ILE A 125 0.93 5.31 9.86
N ALA A 126 -0.14 5.49 9.10
CA ALA A 126 -0.66 6.82 8.73
C ALA A 126 -0.90 7.70 9.98
N ALA A 127 -1.42 7.15 11.06
CA ALA A 127 -1.68 7.89 12.29
C ALA A 127 -0.41 8.44 12.93
N ARG A 128 0.69 7.67 12.90
CA ARG A 128 1.99 8.09 13.44
C ARG A 128 2.63 9.22 12.62
N HIS A 129 2.32 9.31 11.33
CA HIS A 129 2.96 10.25 10.41
C HIS A 129 2.12 11.49 10.04
N ALA A 130 0.88 11.60 10.53
CA ALA A 130 -0.04 12.69 10.19
C ALA A 130 0.55 14.09 10.35
N ALA A 131 1.20 14.36 11.48
CA ALA A 131 1.82 15.65 11.74
C ALA A 131 2.99 15.96 10.80
N ALA A 132 3.78 14.94 10.40
CA ALA A 132 4.95 15.13 9.55
C ALA A 132 4.60 15.49 8.11
N PHE A 133 3.44 15.03 7.62
CA PHE A 133 3.00 15.24 6.25
C PHE A 133 1.80 16.21 6.12
N GLY A 134 1.38 16.81 7.23
CA GLY A 134 0.41 17.90 7.25
C GLY A 134 -1.02 17.49 6.92
N TYR A 135 -1.47 16.32 7.37
CA TYR A 135 -2.86 15.87 7.22
C TYR A 135 -3.49 15.50 8.57
N VAL A 136 -4.82 15.37 8.59
CA VAL A 136 -5.59 14.93 9.76
C VAL A 136 -6.35 13.67 9.40
N LEU A 137 -6.24 12.64 10.23
CA LEU A 137 -7.07 11.46 10.09
C LEU A 137 -8.45 11.71 10.69
N SER A 138 -9.50 11.55 9.89
CA SER A 138 -10.88 11.54 10.36
C SER A 138 -11.32 10.09 10.64
N PHE A 139 -11.67 9.78 11.89
CA PHE A 139 -12.50 8.62 12.19
C PHE A 139 -13.94 8.94 11.76
N GLN A 140 -14.55 8.06 10.97
CA GLN A 140 -16.00 8.04 10.87
C GLN A 140 -16.51 7.19 12.04
N ASP A 141 -17.05 7.85 13.05
CA ASP A 141 -17.74 7.20 14.16
C ASP A 141 -19.03 6.53 13.64
N GLU A 142 -19.21 5.24 13.89
CA GLU A 142 -20.39 4.45 13.50
C GLU A 142 -21.66 4.80 14.31
N SER A 143 -21.75 5.98 14.91
CA SER A 143 -22.96 6.46 15.59
C SER A 143 -24.15 6.76 14.65
N SER A 144 -23.99 6.59 13.33
CA SER A 144 -25.05 6.82 12.32
C SER A 144 -25.85 5.57 11.92
N CYS A 145 -25.53 4.37 12.44
CA CYS A 145 -26.19 3.11 12.01
C CYS A 145 -27.15 2.51 13.04
N LEU A 146 -27.53 3.22 14.10
CA LEU A 146 -28.65 2.78 14.94
C LEU A 146 -29.96 3.19 14.24
N PRO A 147 -30.85 2.23 13.89
CA PRO A 147 -32.18 2.59 13.42
C PRO A 147 -32.87 3.42 14.52
N PRO A 148 -33.71 4.41 14.17
CA PRO A 148 -34.46 5.14 15.17
C PRO A 148 -35.29 4.13 15.97
N ASP A 149 -35.09 4.17 17.29
CA ASP A 149 -35.83 3.37 18.26
C ASP A 149 -37.33 3.51 17.96
N ARG A 150 -37.96 2.39 17.57
CA ARG A 150 -39.39 2.37 17.30
C ARG A 150 -40.08 2.33 18.67
N SER A 151 -40.48 3.52 19.13
CA SER A 151 -41.40 3.73 20.25
C SER A 151 -42.73 3.01 20.07
#